data_AF-A0A0G2HKS6-F1
#
_entry.id   AF-A0A0G2HKS6-F1
#
_cell.length_a   1.000
_cell.length_b   1.000
_cell.length_c   1.000
_cell.angle_alpha   90.00
_cell.angle_beta   90.00
_cell.angle_gamma   90.00
#
_symmetry.space_group_name_H-M   'P 1'
#
loop_
_entity.id
_entity.type
_entity.pdbx_description
1 polymer ?
#
loop_
_entity_poly.entity_id
_entity_poly.type
_entity_poly.pdbx_seq_one_letter_code
_entity_poly.pdbx_strand_id
1 'polypeptide(L)'
;MKTAAVTAILSFSALTSAHGYVQQIWLGENLVDAWNPYKDPQKSGVNKITRTFKDNGPVTDGLFTTDAITCNIGIDGKNNVPANKTAEVAAGSTVKFMWTEWTSDHPGPGTRFSGFNEQTQTVP
;
A
#
# COMPACT_ATOMS: atom_id res chain seq x y z
N MET A 1 19.90 52.94 -4.11
CA MET A 1 19.01 52.23 -3.17
C MET A 1 18.64 50.90 -3.81
N LYS A 2 19.10 49.77 -3.25
CA LYS A 2 18.87 48.43 -3.81
C LYS A 2 17.68 47.81 -3.06
N THR A 3 16.49 47.82 -3.66
CA THR A 3 15.35 47.06 -3.15
C THR A 3 15.46 45.64 -3.69
N ALA A 4 16.01 44.73 -2.89
CA ALA A 4 15.93 43.30 -3.16
C ALA A 4 14.51 42.84 -2.82
N ALA A 5 13.71 42.54 -3.84
CA ALA A 5 12.41 41.91 -3.66
C ALA A 5 12.63 40.44 -3.28
N VAL A 6 12.22 40.07 -2.06
CA VAL A 6 12.23 38.68 -1.59
C VAL A 6 10.99 38.00 -2.17
N THR A 7 11.17 37.17 -3.20
CA THR A 7 10.11 36.31 -3.73
C THR A 7 9.97 35.08 -2.82
N ALA A 8 8.92 35.06 -2.00
CA ALA A 8 8.55 33.86 -1.23
C ALA A 8 7.90 32.84 -2.18
N ILE A 9 8.61 31.74 -2.46
CA ILE A 9 8.06 30.57 -3.16
C ILE A 9 7.31 29.73 -2.12
N LEU A 10 5.98 29.85 -2.10
CA LEU A 10 5.11 28.94 -1.36
C LEU A 10 5.09 27.61 -2.12
N SER A 11 5.95 26.67 -1.75
CA SER A 11 5.84 25.27 -2.18
C SER A 11 4.60 24.68 -1.52
N PHE A 12 3.49 24.60 -2.26
CA PHE A 12 2.34 23.79 -1.88
C PHE A 12 2.74 22.32 -1.99
N SER A 13 3.04 21.68 -0.86
CA SER A 13 3.09 20.22 -0.78
C SER A 13 1.70 19.70 -1.14
N ALA A 14 1.53 19.11 -2.31
CA ALA A 14 0.28 18.47 -2.68
C ALA A 14 0.03 17.32 -1.69
N LEU A 15 -0.94 17.50 -0.79
CA LEU A 15 -1.37 16.47 0.15
C LEU A 15 -2.22 15.44 -0.60
N THR A 16 -1.58 14.48 -1.25
CA THR A 16 -2.28 13.33 -1.83
C THR A 16 -2.59 12.33 -0.72
N SER A 17 -3.80 12.40 -0.17
CA SER A 17 -4.30 11.43 0.82
C SER A 17 -4.95 10.25 0.11
N ALA A 18 -4.13 9.33 -0.42
CA ALA A 18 -4.61 8.19 -1.19
C ALA A 18 -4.99 7.02 -0.27
N HIS A 19 -6.19 6.46 -0.49
CA HIS A 19 -6.71 5.37 0.33
C HIS A 19 -6.94 4.12 -0.52
N GLY A 20 -6.34 3.01 -0.11
CA GLY A 20 -6.54 1.73 -0.76
C GLY A 20 -5.61 0.66 -0.22
N TYR A 21 -5.97 -0.59 -0.48
CA TYR A 21 -5.14 -1.74 -0.11
C TYR A 21 -5.35 -2.90 -1.07
N VAL A 22 -4.37 -3.82 -1.11
CA VAL A 22 -4.49 -5.08 -1.84
C VAL A 22 -5.51 -5.98 -1.15
N GLN A 23 -6.58 -6.34 -1.85
CA GLN A 23 -7.64 -7.23 -1.37
C GLN A 23 -7.33 -8.69 -1.65
N GLN A 24 -6.79 -8.98 -2.85
CA GLN A 24 -6.51 -10.34 -3.29
C GLN A 24 -5.22 -10.39 -4.10
N ILE A 25 -4.58 -11.55 -4.12
CA ILE A 25 -3.35 -11.79 -4.88
C ILE A 25 -3.56 -13.04 -5.73
N TRP A 26 -3.34 -12.91 -7.02
CA TRP A 26 -3.31 -14.00 -7.97
C TRP A 26 -1.87 -14.49 -8.12
N LEU A 27 -1.59 -15.71 -7.68
CA LEU A 27 -0.28 -16.34 -7.66
C LEU A 27 -0.22 -17.44 -8.73
N GLY A 28 -0.05 -17.06 -10.00
CA GLY A 28 -0.03 -17.99 -11.13
C GLY A 28 -1.40 -18.59 -11.47
N GLU A 29 -1.86 -19.56 -10.67
CA GLU A 29 -3.18 -20.22 -10.81
C GLU A 29 -4.02 -20.14 -9.53
N ASN A 30 -3.45 -19.62 -8.42
CA ASN A 30 -4.10 -19.58 -7.13
C ASN A 30 -4.48 -18.14 -6.74
N LEU A 31 -5.77 -17.88 -6.57
CA LEU A 31 -6.26 -16.63 -5.98
C LEU A 31 -6.30 -16.77 -4.46
N VAL A 32 -5.65 -15.86 -3.74
CA VAL A 32 -5.63 -15.82 -2.28
C VAL A 32 -6.07 -14.46 -1.76
N ASP A 33 -6.83 -14.47 -0.67
CA ASP A 33 -7.22 -13.24 0.01
C ASP A 33 -6.04 -12.66 0.81
N ALA A 34 -5.86 -11.34 0.72
CA ALA A 34 -4.98 -10.58 1.59
C ALA A 34 -5.66 -10.25 2.94
N TRP A 35 -4.88 -9.68 3.86
CA TRP A 35 -5.39 -9.05 5.08
C TRP A 35 -6.39 -7.95 4.78
N ASN A 36 -7.58 -8.05 5.40
CA ASN A 36 -8.59 -7.01 5.36
C ASN A 36 -8.63 -6.27 6.72
N PRO A 37 -8.19 -5.00 6.80
CA PRO A 37 -8.10 -4.26 8.07
C PRO A 37 -9.47 -4.00 8.72
N TYR A 38 -10.57 -4.13 7.97
CA TYR A 38 -11.92 -3.85 8.45
C TYR A 38 -12.71 -5.10 8.82
N LYS A 39 -12.27 -6.29 8.40
CA LYS A 39 -13.01 -7.55 8.59
C LYS A 39 -12.23 -8.60 9.37
N ASP A 40 -10.93 -8.67 9.16
CA ASP A 40 -10.11 -9.73 9.75
C ASP A 40 -9.78 -9.54 11.24
N PRO A 41 -9.62 -8.31 11.79
CA PRO A 41 -9.47 -8.11 13.24
C PRO A 41 -10.64 -8.67 14.08
N GLN A 42 -11.81 -8.84 13.47
CA GLN A 42 -13.02 -9.30 14.13
C GLN A 42 -13.15 -10.83 14.16
N LYS A 43 -12.22 -11.56 13.51
CA LYS A 43 -12.25 -13.01 13.37
C LYS A 43 -11.14 -13.67 14.18
N SER A 44 -11.41 -14.82 14.78
CA SER A 44 -10.38 -15.65 15.40
C SER A 44 -9.64 -16.51 14.36
N GLY A 45 -8.35 -16.76 14.59
CA GLY A 45 -7.56 -17.69 13.78
C GLY A 45 -7.25 -17.23 12.35
N VAL A 46 -7.32 -15.94 12.05
CA VAL A 46 -6.96 -15.43 10.71
C VAL A 46 -5.47 -15.64 10.45
N ASN A 47 -5.15 -16.31 9.34
CA ASN A 47 -3.78 -16.54 8.90
C ASN A 47 -3.64 -16.23 7.39
N LYS A 48 -3.17 -15.02 7.07
CA LYS A 48 -2.99 -14.51 5.70
C LYS A 48 -1.51 -14.52 5.32
N ILE A 49 -1.24 -14.52 4.02
CA ILE A 49 0.13 -14.42 3.49
C ILE A 49 0.67 -12.98 3.51
N THR A 50 -0.21 -11.99 3.59
CA THR A 50 0.16 -10.58 3.68
C THR A 50 0.25 -10.13 5.13
N ARG A 51 1.14 -9.16 5.38
CA ARG A 51 1.33 -8.53 6.68
C ARG A 51 0.09 -7.75 7.09
N THR A 52 -0.12 -7.63 8.40
CA THR A 52 -1.25 -6.88 8.94
C THR A 52 -0.97 -5.38 8.93
N PHE A 53 -2.02 -4.61 8.69
CA PHE A 53 -2.00 -3.14 8.75
C PHE A 53 -3.32 -2.61 9.31
N LYS A 54 -3.29 -1.41 9.91
CA LYS A 54 -4.42 -0.87 10.69
C LYS A 54 -5.58 -0.33 9.85
N ASP A 55 -5.31 0.29 8.71
CA ASP A 55 -6.29 0.98 7.87
C ASP A 55 -5.79 1.13 6.42
N ASN A 56 -6.64 1.61 5.52
CA ASN A 56 -6.29 1.84 4.12
C ASN A 56 -5.59 3.18 3.86
N GLY A 57 -5.18 3.91 4.90
CA GLY A 57 -4.54 5.21 4.76
C GLY A 57 -3.05 5.10 4.42
N PRO A 58 -2.43 6.20 3.96
CA PRO A 58 -1.01 6.24 3.66
C PRO A 58 -0.17 6.33 4.93
N VAL A 59 1.08 5.88 4.84
CA VAL A 59 2.13 6.30 5.77
C VAL A 59 2.46 7.76 5.46
N THR A 60 2.39 8.64 6.45
CA THR A 60 2.61 10.09 6.27
C THR A 60 4.05 10.50 6.56
N ASP A 61 4.46 11.67 6.07
CA ASP A 61 5.85 12.17 6.07
C ASP A 61 6.58 12.04 7.42
N GLY A 62 5.88 12.20 8.54
CA GLY A 62 6.46 12.07 9.89
C GLY A 62 6.92 10.65 10.26
N LEU A 63 6.61 9.64 9.43
CA LEU A 63 6.90 8.24 9.68
C LEU A 63 7.87 7.62 8.66
N PHE A 64 8.37 8.39 7.69
CA PHE A 64 9.26 7.87 6.63
C PHE A 64 10.61 7.37 7.13
N THR A 65 11.06 7.82 8.30
CA THR A 65 12.31 7.33 8.93
C THR A 65 12.05 6.19 9.93
N THR A 66 10.84 5.65 9.97
CA THR A 66 10.45 4.54 10.84
C THR A 66 10.26 3.26 10.02
N ASP A 67 10.07 2.14 10.70
CA ASP A 67 9.73 0.86 10.08
C ASP A 67 8.34 0.82 9.45
N ALA A 68 7.46 1.80 9.72
CA ALA A 68 6.14 1.93 9.09
C ALA A 68 6.21 1.97 7.57
N ILE A 69 7.23 2.61 6.98
CA ILE A 69 7.32 2.76 5.51
C ILE A 69 7.64 1.45 4.80
N THR A 70 8.12 0.42 5.51
CA THR A 70 8.54 -0.85 4.89
C THR A 70 7.36 -1.73 4.48
N CYS A 71 6.39 -1.91 5.38
CA CYS A 71 5.20 -2.74 5.14
C CYS A 71 3.93 -2.19 5.82
N ASN A 72 3.83 -0.86 5.91
CA ASN A 72 2.73 -0.12 6.53
C ASN A 72 2.69 -0.20 8.08
N ILE A 73 1.82 0.63 8.66
CA ILE A 73 1.53 0.69 10.09
C ILE A 73 0.65 -0.52 10.44
N GLY A 74 1.14 -1.37 11.34
CA GLY A 74 0.44 -2.57 11.79
C GLY A 74 -0.64 -2.27 12.83
N ILE A 75 -1.08 -3.31 13.54
CA ILE A 75 -2.06 -3.22 14.62
C ILE A 75 -1.36 -3.02 15.98
N ASP A 76 -2.11 -2.55 16.98
CA ASP A 76 -1.65 -2.41 18.37
C ASP A 76 -0.36 -1.57 18.55
N GLY A 77 -0.18 -0.57 17.69
CA GLY A 77 0.97 0.35 17.75
C GLY A 77 2.30 -0.26 17.29
N LYS A 78 2.28 -1.44 16.66
CA LYS A 78 3.47 -2.07 16.07
C LYS A 78 3.43 -1.95 14.55
N ASN A 79 4.51 -1.46 13.97
CA ASN A 79 4.66 -1.39 12.51
C ASN A 79 5.21 -2.70 11.95
N ASN A 80 5.03 -2.91 10.64
CA ASN A 80 5.72 -3.98 9.90
C ASN A 80 5.56 -5.38 10.53
N VAL A 81 4.37 -5.72 11.05
CA VAL A 81 4.10 -6.98 11.73
C VAL A 81 4.23 -8.15 10.73
N PRO A 82 5.13 -9.13 10.94
CA PRO A 82 5.31 -10.24 10.01
C PRO A 82 4.06 -11.12 9.86
N ALA A 83 3.85 -11.64 8.66
CA ALA A 83 2.88 -12.71 8.42
C ALA A 83 3.48 -14.07 8.76
N ASN A 84 2.67 -14.97 9.32
CA ASN A 84 3.10 -16.33 9.70
C ASN A 84 2.91 -17.36 8.58
N LYS A 85 2.33 -16.96 7.44
CA LYS A 85 2.08 -17.82 6.27
C LYS A 85 2.84 -17.28 5.07
N THR A 86 3.37 -18.19 4.27
CA THR A 86 4.00 -17.91 2.98
C THR A 86 3.22 -18.60 1.86
N ALA A 87 3.50 -18.20 0.62
CA ALA A 87 3.04 -18.90 -0.57
C ALA A 87 4.23 -19.20 -1.47
N GLU A 88 4.25 -20.40 -2.04
CA GLU A 88 5.25 -20.79 -3.02
C GLU A 88 4.74 -20.47 -4.43
N VAL A 89 5.60 -19.86 -5.24
CA VAL A 89 5.29 -19.48 -6.62
C VAL A 89 6.50 -19.82 -7.48
N ALA A 90 6.29 -20.51 -8.60
CA ALA A 90 7.36 -20.84 -9.51
C ALA A 90 7.99 -19.58 -10.13
N ALA A 91 9.32 -19.55 -10.26
CA ALA A 91 10.03 -18.49 -10.96
C ALA A 91 9.50 -18.32 -12.40
N GLY A 92 9.45 -17.08 -12.88
CA GLY A 92 8.85 -16.73 -14.18
C GLY A 92 7.32 -16.67 -14.19
N SER A 93 6.64 -17.07 -13.11
CA SER A 93 5.19 -16.93 -13.01
C SER A 93 4.78 -15.46 -12.85
N THR A 94 3.55 -15.17 -13.27
CA THR A 94 2.92 -13.86 -13.08
C THR A 94 2.17 -13.80 -11.76
N VAL A 95 2.48 -12.78 -10.95
CA VAL A 95 1.73 -12.41 -9.75
C VAL A 95 0.92 -11.15 -10.03
N LYS A 96 -0.38 -11.16 -9.70
CA LYS A 96 -1.26 -9.99 -9.82
C LYS A 96 -1.80 -9.58 -8.47
N PHE A 97 -1.76 -8.30 -8.16
CA PHE A 97 -2.29 -7.71 -6.93
C PHE A 97 -3.56 -6.94 -7.25
N MET A 98 -4.68 -7.40 -6.69
CA MET A 98 -5.99 -6.79 -6.87
C MET A 98 -6.23 -5.79 -5.75
N TRP A 99 -6.29 -4.51 -6.08
CA TRP A 99 -6.52 -3.41 -5.14
C TRP A 99 -8.01 -3.18 -4.90
N THR A 100 -8.34 -2.47 -3.83
CA THR A 100 -9.63 -1.75 -3.73
C THR A 100 -9.77 -0.76 -4.87
N GLU A 101 -11.01 -0.38 -5.19
CA GLU A 101 -11.31 0.64 -6.19
C GLU A 101 -10.42 1.88 -5.98
N TRP A 102 -9.54 2.15 -6.94
CA TRP A 102 -8.61 3.28 -6.88
C TRP A 102 -9.13 4.41 -7.75
N THR A 103 -9.70 5.45 -7.13
CA THR A 103 -10.23 6.59 -7.86
C THR A 103 -9.11 7.46 -8.44
N SER A 104 -9.37 8.07 -9.61
CA SER A 104 -8.40 8.81 -10.43
C SER A 104 -7.79 10.05 -9.76
N ASP A 105 -8.33 10.49 -8.64
CA ASP A 105 -7.91 11.70 -7.92
C ASP A 105 -6.59 11.52 -7.15
N HIS A 106 -5.97 10.34 -7.27
CA HIS A 106 -4.71 9.97 -6.60
C HIS A 106 -3.64 9.53 -7.61
N PRO A 107 -3.16 10.43 -8.49
CA PRO A 107 -2.10 10.12 -9.42
C PRO A 107 -0.76 9.97 -8.68
N GLY A 108 -0.05 8.88 -8.95
CA GLY A 108 1.29 8.58 -8.43
C GLY A 108 2.11 7.73 -9.40
N PRO A 109 3.42 7.54 -9.14
CA PRO A 109 4.29 6.69 -9.94
C PRO A 109 3.82 5.22 -9.83
N GLY A 110 3.03 4.78 -10.81
CA GLY A 110 2.39 3.46 -10.86
C GLY A 110 0.92 3.50 -11.24
N THR A 111 0.26 4.66 -11.14
CA THR A 111 -1.13 4.85 -11.60
C THR A 111 -1.11 5.40 -13.02
N ARG A 112 -1.63 4.66 -14.02
CA ARG A 112 -2.11 5.30 -15.26
C ARG A 112 -3.53 5.81 -15.02
N PHE A 113 -3.92 6.86 -15.74
CA PHE A 113 -5.14 7.69 -15.60
C PHE A 113 -6.51 6.97 -15.79
N SER A 114 -6.64 5.72 -15.39
CA SER A 114 -7.89 4.94 -15.40
C SER A 114 -7.79 3.86 -14.30
N GLY A 115 -8.85 3.73 -13.50
CA GLY A 115 -8.97 2.92 -12.28
C GLY A 115 -8.07 1.68 -12.23
N PHE A 116 -6.97 1.79 -11.50
CA PHE A 116 -5.95 0.76 -11.43
C PHE A 116 -6.28 -0.22 -10.29
N ASN A 117 -7.13 -1.19 -10.58
CA ASN A 117 -7.51 -2.23 -9.62
C ASN A 117 -6.59 -3.47 -9.69
N GLU A 118 -5.64 -3.53 -10.62
CA GLU A 118 -4.74 -4.68 -10.82
C GLU A 118 -3.29 -4.23 -11.08
N GLN A 119 -2.34 -4.64 -10.23
CA GLN A 119 -0.89 -4.49 -10.46
C GLN A 119 -0.27 -5.84 -10.80
N THR A 120 0.54 -5.92 -11.86
CA THR A 120 1.18 -7.18 -12.31
C THR A 120 2.69 -7.14 -12.10
N GLN A 121 3.26 -8.24 -11.60
CA GLN A 121 4.69 -8.46 -11.44
C GLN A 121 5.09 -9.87 -11.90
N THR A 122 6.31 -10.01 -12.43
CA THR A 122 6.90 -11.32 -12.77
C THR A 122 7.85 -11.74 -11.67
N VAL A 123 7.74 -12.99 -11.21
CA VAL A 123 8.67 -13.55 -10.23
C VAL A 123 10.04 -13.75 -10.90
N PRO A 124 11.13 -13.18 -10.35
CA PRO A 124 12.46 -13.30 -10.92
C PRO A 124 12.99 -14.74 -10.93
#